data_AF-A0A958JV40-F1
#
_entry.id   AF-A0A958JV40-F1
#
_cell.length_a   1.000
_cell.length_b   1.000
_cell.length_c   1.000
_cell.angle_alpha   90.00
_cell.angle_beta   90.00
_cell.angle_gamma   90.00
#
_symmetry.space_group_name_H-M   'P 1'
#
loop_
_entity.id
_entity.type
_entity.pdbx_description
1 polymer ?
#
loop_
_entity_poly.entity_id
_entity_poly.type
_entity_poly.pdbx_seq_one_letter_code
_entity_poly.pdbx_strand_id
1 'polypeptide(L)'
;QLRTADAFLKMIHEYEDLMILSSKPYHFASLLFSESVMVSGRGALLQKIRTEYVQISNTLAFFSPELLAVDKSKLQKLAKNKALSEYHNYIASLIQYQRHELPEREKQIFSDLSLTGSSALNRMYDEEFAAREYEIKRGKKASFHSLSEALDLLHSSDRATRQAAQAGFSNGLIEDSRRITLIFNTLLQDKQVRDRYHKFENPEDARHLENQIPMKVVDALVRATKQSYRDVARFYEFKRDLLGYKKLYDYDRYAPIGHGRKIPWNDAKNYVIEAFEDFHPEFGRIAKEFFTRRWIDAEARPGKRGGAFCSFVTPDLHPYVFMNYGGTERDVFTLAHELGHAIHAYLMREQRYLNFDTPLTIAETASVFAELLLFYSLVDKMRSQEAKLALRVHHLENLIATIHRQVSMFLFERDVHAARRKGELHTEDFNRIWRARQEEMFRGSVELTPGYDYWWSYVPHFVHTPFYVYAYSFGQLFALGLYEKFEHQPEPFAQRYIEFLRSGNSKSPVELGHLLGVNLSRPEIWQNGVKTFRKMLLETEKLAG
;
A
#
# COMPACT_ATOMS: atom_id res chain seq x y z
N GLN A 1 35.96 7.77 10.34
CA GLN A 1 36.56 9.09 10.03
C GLN A 1 35.62 10.27 10.31
N LEU A 2 34.61 10.13 11.18
CA LEU A 2 33.67 11.20 11.55
C LEU A 2 34.31 12.23 12.49
N ARG A 3 35.29 12.98 11.99
CA ARG A 3 36.04 13.96 12.79
C ARG A 3 35.30 15.31 12.89
N THR A 4 34.51 15.67 11.87
CA THR A 4 33.72 16.92 11.82
C THR A 4 32.39 16.71 11.08
N ALA A 5 31.44 17.64 11.24
CA ALA A 5 30.18 17.62 10.50
C ALA A 5 30.39 17.79 8.99
N ASP A 6 31.33 18.65 8.58
CA ASP A 6 31.65 18.87 7.15
C ASP A 6 32.21 17.60 6.49
N ALA A 7 33.05 16.85 7.20
CA ALA A 7 33.57 15.58 6.70
C ALA A 7 32.45 14.54 6.55
N PHE A 8 31.48 14.53 7.46
CA PHE A 8 30.32 13.65 7.37
C PHE A 8 29.40 14.05 6.21
N LEU A 9 29.12 15.34 6.05
CA LEU A 9 28.31 15.87 4.97
C LEU A 9 28.92 15.51 3.61
N LYS A 10 30.22 15.76 3.43
CA LYS A 10 30.95 15.38 2.21
C LYS A 10 30.85 13.89 1.92
N MET A 11 31.02 13.04 2.93
CA MET A 11 30.92 11.59 2.79
C MET A 11 29.50 11.14 2.39
N ILE A 12 28.46 11.75 2.96
CA ILE A 12 27.06 11.47 2.57
C ILE A 12 26.84 11.89 1.12
N HIS A 13 27.26 13.09 0.71
CA HIS A 13 27.09 13.56 -0.67
C HIS A 13 27.79 12.64 -1.67
N GLU A 14 29.03 12.23 -1.40
CA GLU A 14 29.75 11.26 -2.24
C GLU A 14 29.01 9.92 -2.32
N TYR A 15 28.47 9.43 -1.21
CA TYR A 15 27.66 8.21 -1.20
C TYR A 15 26.38 8.35 -2.03
N GLU A 16 25.64 9.46 -1.88
CA GLU A 16 24.43 9.73 -2.63
C GLU A 16 24.68 9.85 -4.14
N ASP A 17 25.77 10.52 -4.54
CA ASP A 17 26.15 10.67 -5.94
C ASP A 17 26.45 9.30 -6.58
N LEU A 18 27.12 8.39 -5.86
CA LEU A 18 27.36 7.02 -6.32
C LEU A 18 26.05 6.22 -6.44
N MET A 19 25.13 6.38 -5.49
CA MET A 19 23.82 5.74 -5.54
C MET A 19 22.99 6.24 -6.74
N ILE A 20 22.95 7.55 -6.98
CA ILE A 20 22.29 8.16 -8.14
C ILE A 20 22.89 7.63 -9.45
N LEU A 21 24.22 7.60 -9.56
CA LEU A 21 24.88 7.17 -10.79
C LEU A 21 24.62 5.69 -11.08
N SER A 22 24.63 4.84 -10.05
CA SER A 22 24.46 3.40 -10.18
C SER A 22 23.00 2.98 -10.45
N SER A 23 22.00 3.71 -9.93
CA SER A 23 20.59 3.34 -10.08
C SER A 23 20.01 3.69 -11.46
N LYS A 24 20.50 4.74 -12.12
CA LYS A 24 19.97 5.20 -13.42
C LYS A 24 19.96 4.11 -14.51
N PRO A 25 21.06 3.38 -14.78
CA PRO A 25 21.03 2.29 -15.76
C PRO A 25 20.03 1.21 -15.39
N TYR A 26 19.87 0.91 -14.09
CA TYR A 26 18.93 -0.09 -13.60
C TYR A 26 17.48 0.32 -13.87
N HIS A 27 17.11 1.57 -13.52
CA HIS A 27 15.79 2.11 -13.85
C HIS A 27 15.52 2.11 -15.34
N PHE A 28 16.49 2.53 -16.16
CA PHE A 28 16.36 2.51 -17.62
C PHE A 28 16.09 1.09 -18.16
N ALA A 29 16.90 0.10 -17.76
CA ALA A 29 16.72 -1.28 -18.20
C ALA A 29 15.40 -1.90 -17.70
N SER A 30 14.99 -1.58 -16.47
CA SER A 30 13.73 -2.04 -15.87
C SER A 30 12.50 -1.47 -16.58
N LEU A 31 12.53 -0.17 -16.92
CA LEU A 31 11.47 0.49 -17.68
C LEU A 31 11.36 -0.06 -19.10
N LEU A 32 12.48 -0.26 -19.81
CA LEU A 32 12.49 -0.89 -21.12
C LEU A 32 11.91 -2.31 -21.09
N PHE A 33 12.31 -3.11 -20.09
CA PHE A 33 11.77 -4.46 -19.93
C PHE A 33 10.27 -4.43 -19.65
N SER A 34 9.79 -3.49 -18.84
CA SER A 34 8.36 -3.34 -18.52
C SER A 34 7.53 -2.88 -19.73
N GLU A 35 8.10 -2.06 -20.62
CA GLU A 35 7.48 -1.61 -21.87
C GLU A 35 7.10 -2.78 -22.79
N SER A 36 7.96 -3.81 -22.88
CA SER A 36 7.63 -5.10 -23.50
C SER A 36 8.65 -6.17 -23.13
N VAL A 37 8.20 -7.24 -22.48
CA VAL A 37 9.02 -8.41 -22.10
C VAL A 37 9.34 -9.32 -23.28
N MET A 38 8.66 -9.12 -24.41
CA MET A 38 8.81 -9.95 -25.62
C MET A 38 9.92 -9.47 -26.56
N VAL A 39 10.43 -8.26 -26.38
CA VAL A 39 11.50 -7.72 -27.22
C VAL A 39 12.83 -8.39 -26.85
N SER A 40 13.39 -9.13 -27.81
CA SER A 40 14.67 -9.83 -27.64
C SER A 40 15.77 -8.89 -27.15
N GLY A 41 16.58 -9.38 -26.20
CA GLY A 41 17.69 -8.62 -25.61
C GLY A 41 17.32 -7.74 -24.41
N ARG A 42 16.06 -7.31 -24.22
CA ARG A 42 15.69 -6.47 -23.06
C ARG A 42 15.84 -7.20 -21.73
N GLY A 43 15.43 -8.47 -21.66
CA GLY A 43 15.64 -9.30 -20.48
C GLY A 43 17.13 -9.52 -20.17
N ALA A 44 17.95 -9.74 -21.21
CA ALA A 44 19.40 -9.90 -21.06
C ALA A 44 20.08 -8.60 -20.59
N LEU A 45 19.64 -7.44 -21.12
CA LEU A 45 20.10 -6.13 -20.67
C LEU A 45 19.75 -5.89 -19.20
N LEU A 46 18.49 -6.14 -18.80
CA LEU A 46 18.05 -6.01 -17.41
C LEU A 46 18.88 -6.90 -16.49
N GLN A 47 19.10 -8.16 -16.87
CA GLN A 47 19.90 -9.08 -16.06
C GLN A 47 21.36 -8.61 -15.93
N LYS A 48 21.99 -8.18 -17.03
CA LYS A 48 23.35 -7.65 -17.01
C LYS A 48 23.48 -6.45 -16.08
N ILE A 49 22.61 -5.45 -16.26
CA ILE A 49 22.64 -4.23 -15.44
C ILE A 49 22.33 -4.53 -13.98
N ARG A 50 21.40 -5.45 -13.70
CA ARG A 50 21.10 -5.87 -12.33
C ARG A 50 22.31 -6.50 -11.65
N THR A 51 23.08 -7.33 -12.36
CA THR A 51 24.32 -7.92 -11.82
C THR A 51 25.34 -6.85 -11.46
N GLU A 52 25.59 -5.90 -12.36
CA GLU A 52 26.51 -4.77 -12.12
C GLU A 52 26.04 -3.89 -10.95
N TYR A 53 24.75 -3.55 -10.92
CA TYR A 53 24.14 -2.78 -9.84
C TYR A 53 24.29 -3.46 -8.48
N VAL A 54 24.12 -4.79 -8.42
CA VAL A 54 24.33 -5.58 -7.20
C VAL A 54 25.80 -5.55 -6.77
N GLN A 55 26.76 -5.64 -7.68
CA GLN A 55 28.19 -5.54 -7.34
C GLN A 55 28.54 -4.16 -6.76
N ILE A 56 28.03 -3.08 -7.35
CA ILE A 56 28.19 -1.72 -6.82
C ILE A 56 27.54 -1.61 -5.44
N SER A 57 26.30 -2.09 -5.29
CA SER A 57 25.56 -2.08 -4.01
C SER A 57 26.32 -2.83 -2.92
N ASN A 58 26.93 -3.99 -3.25
CA ASN A 58 27.75 -4.76 -2.31
C ASN A 58 29.02 -3.98 -1.89
N THR A 59 29.64 -3.25 -2.82
CA THR A 59 30.80 -2.40 -2.53
C THR A 59 30.44 -1.24 -1.61
N LEU A 60 29.20 -0.74 -1.69
CA LEU A 60 28.68 0.36 -0.87
C LEU A 60 27.97 -0.11 0.41
N ALA A 61 27.76 -1.42 0.58
CA ALA A 61 26.97 -2.01 1.66
C ALA A 61 27.58 -1.78 3.06
N PHE A 62 28.86 -1.40 3.15
CA PHE A 62 29.51 -1.04 4.41
C PHE A 62 28.92 0.22 5.04
N PHE A 63 28.35 1.13 4.24
CA PHE A 63 27.99 2.48 4.67
C PHE A 63 27.01 2.48 5.85
N SER A 64 25.83 1.87 5.68
CA SER A 64 24.80 1.85 6.73
C SER A 64 25.25 1.11 8.02
N PRO A 65 25.84 -0.11 7.94
CA PRO A 65 26.39 -0.78 9.13
C PRO A 65 27.46 0.02 9.86
N GLU A 66 28.38 0.66 9.14
CA GLU A 66 29.41 1.49 9.77
C GLU A 66 28.80 2.72 10.46
N LEU A 67 27.78 3.34 9.87
CA LEU A 67 27.04 4.43 10.51
C LEU A 67 26.29 3.97 11.76
N LEU A 68 25.68 2.78 11.72
CA LEU A 68 25.04 2.18 12.89
C LEU A 68 26.05 1.80 13.99
N ALA A 69 27.30 1.55 13.65
CA ALA A 69 28.37 1.30 14.63
C ALA A 69 28.94 2.59 15.27
N VAL A 70 28.58 3.77 14.78
CA VAL A 70 29.05 5.05 15.34
C VAL A 70 28.48 5.26 16.73
N ASP A 71 29.30 5.73 17.67
CA ASP A 71 28.83 6.09 19.01
C ASP A 71 27.59 7.01 18.97
N LYS A 72 26.55 6.61 19.71
CA LYS A 72 25.26 7.31 19.76
C LYS A 72 25.40 8.80 20.11
N SER A 73 26.31 9.16 21.01
CA SER A 73 26.51 10.57 21.40
C SER A 73 27.08 11.40 20.25
N LYS A 74 27.88 10.80 19.36
CA LYS A 74 28.38 11.45 18.14
C LYS A 74 27.26 11.64 17.12
N LEU A 75 26.44 10.62 16.86
CA LEU A 75 25.28 10.75 15.96
C LEU A 75 24.31 11.83 16.47
N GLN A 76 24.05 11.88 17.78
CA GLN A 76 23.22 12.92 18.38
C GLN A 76 23.79 14.35 18.21
N LYS A 77 25.12 14.49 18.25
CA LYS A 77 25.78 15.79 17.96
C LYS A 77 25.65 16.16 16.48
N LEU A 78 25.82 15.19 15.57
CA LEU A 78 25.65 15.39 14.13
C LEU A 78 24.20 15.79 13.78
N ALA A 79 23.20 15.12 14.37
CA ALA A 79 21.78 15.41 14.16
C ALA A 79 21.38 16.84 14.58
N LYS A 80 22.12 17.46 15.51
CA LYS A 80 21.89 18.84 15.97
C LYS A 80 22.70 19.88 15.22
N ASN A 81 23.59 19.47 14.31
CA ASN A 81 24.43 20.38 13.58
C ASN A 81 23.64 21.04 12.44
N LYS A 82 23.70 22.37 12.35
CA LYS A 82 22.99 23.16 11.33
C LYS A 82 23.37 22.77 9.89
N ALA A 83 24.62 22.37 9.65
CA ALA A 83 25.08 21.94 8.33
C ALA A 83 24.45 20.61 7.88
N LEU A 84 23.87 19.83 8.80
CA LEU A 84 23.25 18.53 8.55
C LEU A 84 21.72 18.57 8.73
N SER A 85 21.11 19.75 8.72
CA SER A 85 19.66 19.89 8.97
C SER A 85 18.81 19.12 7.95
N GLU A 86 19.29 18.98 6.71
CA GLU A 86 18.62 18.18 5.68
C GLU A 86 18.59 16.68 6.03
N TYR A 87 19.60 16.15 6.73
CA TYR A 87 19.69 14.74 7.11
C TYR A 87 19.23 14.44 8.54
N HIS A 88 18.58 15.39 9.23
CA HIS A 88 18.24 15.21 10.64
C HIS A 88 17.36 13.96 10.87
N ASN A 89 16.36 13.72 10.01
CA ASN A 89 15.48 12.56 10.13
C ASN A 89 16.20 11.24 9.82
N TYR A 90 17.08 11.23 8.82
CA TYR A 90 17.94 10.09 8.49
C TYR A 90 18.83 9.71 9.69
N ILE A 91 19.53 10.67 10.30
CA ILE A 91 20.38 10.43 11.47
C ILE A 91 19.55 10.02 12.69
N ALA A 92 18.38 10.63 12.90
CA ALA A 92 17.48 10.26 13.98
C ALA A 92 17.00 8.80 13.84
N SER A 93 16.69 8.37 12.61
CA SER A 93 16.30 7.00 12.29
C SER A 93 17.44 6.02 12.59
N LEU A 94 18.67 6.31 12.18
CA LEU A 94 19.85 5.48 12.51
C LEU A 94 19.96 5.24 14.02
N ILE A 95 19.81 6.28 14.85
CA ILE A 95 19.87 6.17 16.32
C ILE A 95 18.78 5.25 16.89
N GLN A 96 17.60 5.19 16.26
CA GLN A 96 16.55 4.26 16.68
C GLN A 96 16.93 2.82 16.32
N TYR A 97 17.42 2.58 15.10
CA TYR A 97 17.89 1.26 14.65
C TYR A 97 19.03 0.70 15.51
N GLN A 98 19.95 1.53 16.00
CA GLN A 98 21.06 1.10 16.86
C GLN A 98 20.64 0.25 18.07
N ARG A 99 19.42 0.43 18.59
CA ARG A 99 18.91 -0.32 19.76
C ARG A 99 18.60 -1.77 19.44
N HIS A 100 18.26 -2.03 18.18
CA HIS A 100 17.79 -3.30 17.65
C HIS A 100 18.86 -4.01 16.82
N GLU A 101 20.06 -3.43 16.77
CA GLU A 101 21.15 -3.94 15.97
C GLU A 101 21.76 -5.19 16.60
N LEU A 102 21.93 -6.22 15.77
CA LEU A 102 22.54 -7.47 16.19
C LEU A 102 24.08 -7.38 16.17
N PRO A 103 24.76 -8.12 17.06
CA PRO A 103 26.17 -8.45 16.89
C PRO A 103 26.44 -9.07 15.53
N GLU A 104 27.63 -8.81 14.98
CA GLU A 104 28.01 -9.23 13.61
C GLU A 104 27.82 -10.73 13.36
N ARG A 105 28.22 -11.56 14.32
CA ARG A 105 28.06 -13.02 14.20
C ARG A 105 26.60 -13.45 14.14
N GLU A 106 25.71 -12.80 14.87
CA GLU A 106 24.28 -13.10 14.85
C GLU A 106 23.65 -12.68 13.51
N LYS A 107 24.04 -11.53 12.96
CA LYS A 107 23.63 -11.09 11.61
C LYS A 107 24.00 -12.12 10.55
N GLN A 108 25.24 -12.60 10.57
CA GLN A 108 25.73 -13.62 9.62
C GLN A 108 24.92 -14.90 9.72
N ILE A 109 24.67 -15.40 10.94
CA ILE A 109 23.85 -16.61 11.15
C ILE A 109 22.43 -16.42 10.60
N PHE A 110 21.77 -15.30 10.89
CA PHE A 110 20.43 -15.05 10.37
C PHE A 110 20.40 -14.89 8.85
N SER A 111 21.45 -14.32 8.26
CA SER A 111 21.62 -14.20 6.81
C SER A 111 21.76 -15.58 6.17
N ASP A 112 22.69 -16.41 6.66
CA ASP A 112 22.98 -17.75 6.11
C ASP A 112 21.75 -18.68 6.20
N LEU A 113 21.05 -18.64 7.34
CA LEU A 113 19.85 -19.47 7.55
C LEU A 113 18.62 -18.94 6.81
N SER A 114 18.57 -17.67 6.41
CA SER A 114 17.38 -17.10 5.75
C SER A 114 17.03 -17.84 4.45
N LEU A 115 18.03 -18.28 3.68
CA LEU A 115 17.86 -18.96 2.39
C LEU A 115 17.17 -20.33 2.54
N THR A 116 17.35 -20.99 3.68
CA THR A 116 16.76 -22.31 3.98
C THR A 116 15.60 -22.23 4.98
N GLY A 117 15.40 -21.08 5.63
CA GLY A 117 14.31 -20.79 6.55
C GLY A 117 13.21 -19.94 5.90
N SER A 118 13.05 -18.70 6.39
CA SER A 118 11.94 -17.81 6.00
C SER A 118 11.82 -17.58 4.49
N SER A 119 12.95 -17.39 3.78
CA SER A 119 12.92 -17.12 2.34
C SER A 119 12.48 -18.36 1.53
N ALA A 120 12.86 -19.57 1.97
CA ALA A 120 12.43 -20.80 1.33
C ALA A 120 10.92 -21.03 1.50
N LEU A 121 10.38 -20.73 2.69
CA LEU A 121 8.95 -20.86 2.97
C LEU A 121 8.10 -19.81 2.27
N ASN A 122 8.58 -18.57 2.17
CA ASN A 122 7.95 -17.53 1.35
C ASN A 122 7.89 -17.96 -0.12
N ARG A 123 9.01 -18.46 -0.66
CA ARG A 123 9.05 -18.97 -2.03
C ARG A 123 8.13 -20.17 -2.24
N MET A 124 8.09 -21.11 -1.28
CA MET A 124 7.19 -22.25 -1.34
C MET A 124 5.73 -21.79 -1.38
N TYR A 125 5.36 -20.83 -0.53
CA TYR A 125 4.03 -20.22 -0.57
C TYR A 125 3.71 -19.64 -1.96
N ASP A 126 4.64 -18.87 -2.54
CA ASP A 126 4.45 -18.26 -3.86
C ASP A 126 4.29 -19.30 -4.98
N GLU A 127 5.15 -20.31 -5.01
CA GLU A 127 5.13 -21.36 -6.05
C GLU A 127 3.83 -22.19 -5.96
N GLU A 128 3.35 -22.47 -4.76
CA GLU A 128 2.10 -23.22 -4.55
C GLU A 128 0.89 -22.45 -5.07
N PHE A 129 0.75 -21.17 -4.73
CA PHE A 129 -0.37 -20.36 -5.22
C PHE A 129 -0.26 -20.06 -6.72
N ALA A 130 0.96 -19.94 -7.26
CA ALA A 130 1.17 -19.73 -8.70
C ALA A 130 0.83 -20.97 -9.54
N ALA A 131 1.08 -22.18 -9.02
CA ALA A 131 0.77 -23.44 -9.70
C ALA A 131 -0.67 -23.92 -9.49
N ARG A 132 -1.42 -23.33 -8.56
CA ARG A 132 -2.76 -23.76 -8.18
C ARG A 132 -3.80 -23.38 -9.23
N GLU A 133 -4.63 -24.35 -9.60
CA GLU A 133 -5.88 -24.13 -10.32
C GLU A 133 -7.09 -24.37 -9.41
N TYR A 134 -8.11 -23.54 -9.53
CA TYR A 134 -9.35 -23.60 -8.78
C TYR A 134 -10.48 -24.12 -9.67
N GLU A 135 -11.06 -25.26 -9.30
CA GLU A 135 -12.20 -25.84 -10.01
C GLU A 135 -13.48 -25.07 -9.65
N ILE A 136 -14.03 -24.31 -10.61
CA ILE A 136 -15.27 -23.56 -10.45
C ILE A 136 -16.38 -24.27 -11.21
N LYS A 137 -17.41 -24.72 -10.48
CA LYS A 137 -18.56 -25.47 -11.01
C LYS A 137 -19.78 -24.59 -11.18
N ARG A 138 -20.21 -24.37 -12.43
CA ARG A 138 -21.45 -23.67 -12.77
C ARG A 138 -22.42 -24.63 -13.46
N GLY A 139 -23.44 -25.08 -12.71
CA GLY A 139 -24.33 -26.15 -13.15
C GLY A 139 -23.55 -27.45 -13.37
N LYS A 140 -23.63 -28.02 -14.58
CA LYS A 140 -22.89 -29.25 -14.95
C LYS A 140 -21.50 -28.99 -15.53
N LYS A 141 -21.09 -27.72 -15.70
CA LYS A 141 -19.80 -27.36 -16.30
C LYS A 141 -18.79 -27.04 -15.20
N ALA A 142 -17.62 -27.67 -15.27
CA ALA A 142 -16.45 -27.32 -14.48
C ALA A 142 -15.46 -26.54 -15.36
N SER A 143 -14.79 -25.57 -14.77
CA SER A 143 -13.71 -24.80 -15.40
C SER A 143 -12.63 -24.55 -14.37
N PHE A 144 -11.38 -24.54 -14.82
CA PHE A 144 -10.20 -24.32 -13.99
C PHE A 144 -9.70 -22.90 -14.20
N HIS A 145 -9.42 -22.20 -13.11
CA HIS A 145 -9.02 -20.80 -13.09
C HIS A 145 -7.79 -20.64 -12.21
N SER A 146 -6.87 -19.78 -12.59
CA SER A 146 -5.81 -19.29 -11.70
C SER A 146 -6.40 -18.53 -10.50
N LEU A 147 -5.57 -18.24 -9.49
CA LEU A 147 -5.98 -17.43 -8.33
C LEU A 147 -6.64 -16.10 -8.75
N SER A 148 -6.00 -15.37 -9.67
CA SER A 148 -6.48 -14.05 -10.13
C SER A 148 -7.82 -14.17 -10.87
N GLU A 149 -7.94 -15.14 -11.78
CA GLU A 149 -9.18 -15.36 -12.54
C GLU A 149 -10.34 -15.78 -11.62
N ALA A 150 -10.08 -16.64 -10.63
CA ALA A 150 -11.08 -17.06 -9.65
C ALA A 150 -11.59 -15.87 -8.80
N LEU A 151 -10.70 -14.98 -8.37
CA LEU A 151 -11.07 -13.77 -7.63
C LEU A 151 -11.80 -12.76 -8.52
N ASP A 152 -11.42 -12.59 -9.78
CA ASP A 152 -12.08 -11.70 -10.73
C ASP A 152 -13.54 -12.09 -10.99
N LEU A 153 -13.86 -13.39 -10.97
CA LEU A 153 -15.24 -13.88 -11.10
C LEU A 153 -16.16 -13.41 -9.96
N LEU A 154 -15.62 -13.02 -8.79
CA LEU A 154 -16.39 -12.42 -7.70
C LEU A 154 -16.89 -11.01 -8.01
N HIS A 155 -16.39 -10.37 -9.06
CA HIS A 155 -16.85 -9.07 -9.56
C HIS A 155 -17.90 -9.20 -10.68
N SER A 156 -18.30 -10.43 -11.04
CA SER A 156 -19.31 -10.67 -12.07
C SER A 156 -20.66 -10.05 -11.72
N SER A 157 -21.36 -9.49 -12.69
CA SER A 157 -22.77 -9.06 -12.53
C SER A 157 -23.71 -10.24 -12.28
N ASP A 158 -23.35 -11.45 -12.72
CA ASP A 158 -24.12 -12.67 -12.47
C ASP A 158 -23.83 -13.27 -11.09
N ARG A 159 -24.83 -13.23 -10.21
CA ARG A 159 -24.75 -13.78 -8.84
C ARG A 159 -24.41 -15.26 -8.80
N ALA A 160 -24.92 -16.06 -9.74
CA ALA A 160 -24.64 -17.49 -9.76
C ALA A 160 -23.16 -17.78 -10.08
N THR A 161 -22.55 -16.96 -10.93
CA THR A 161 -21.11 -17.01 -11.21
C THR A 161 -20.30 -16.66 -9.96
N ARG A 162 -20.67 -15.59 -9.24
CA ARG A 162 -19.99 -15.22 -7.98
C ARG A 162 -20.08 -16.31 -6.90
N GLN A 163 -21.26 -16.92 -6.74
CA GLN A 163 -21.47 -18.01 -5.79
C GLN A 163 -20.63 -19.24 -6.15
N ALA A 164 -20.60 -19.63 -7.43
CA ALA A 164 -19.76 -20.74 -7.90
C ALA A 164 -18.27 -20.46 -7.70
N ALA A 165 -17.83 -19.23 -7.99
CA ALA A 165 -16.44 -18.81 -7.81
C ALA A 165 -16.03 -18.87 -6.33
N GLN A 166 -16.87 -18.36 -5.42
CA GLN A 166 -16.64 -18.42 -3.99
C GLN A 166 -16.50 -19.85 -3.47
N ALA A 167 -17.39 -20.76 -3.89
CA ALA A 167 -17.36 -22.15 -3.47
C ALA A 167 -16.12 -22.87 -4.01
N GLY A 168 -15.81 -22.72 -5.30
CA GLY A 168 -14.64 -23.33 -5.93
C GLY A 168 -13.32 -22.82 -5.34
N PHE A 169 -13.22 -21.50 -5.15
CA PHE A 169 -12.07 -20.87 -4.53
C PHE A 169 -11.86 -21.35 -3.09
N SER A 170 -12.91 -21.32 -2.27
CA SER A 170 -12.83 -21.75 -0.87
C SER A 170 -12.46 -23.22 -0.73
N ASN A 171 -12.99 -24.09 -1.60
CA ASN A 171 -12.62 -25.51 -1.60
C ASN A 171 -11.13 -25.71 -1.90
N GLY A 172 -10.56 -24.96 -2.84
CA GLY A 172 -9.11 -24.99 -3.09
C GLY A 172 -8.30 -24.62 -1.85
N LEU A 173 -8.70 -23.55 -1.14
CA LEU A 173 -8.03 -23.16 0.11
C LEU A 173 -8.17 -24.20 1.23
N ILE A 174 -9.31 -24.89 1.30
CA ILE A 174 -9.54 -25.99 2.26
C ILE A 174 -8.58 -27.15 1.98
N GLU A 175 -8.43 -27.54 0.71
CA GLU A 175 -7.53 -28.63 0.31
C GLU A 175 -6.06 -28.31 0.66
N ASP A 176 -5.66 -27.04 0.54
CA ASP A 176 -4.29 -26.59 0.84
C ASP A 176 -4.06 -26.28 2.33
N SER A 177 -5.12 -26.22 3.13
CA SER A 177 -5.12 -25.60 4.45
C SER A 177 -4.07 -26.16 5.42
N ARG A 178 -3.86 -27.49 5.44
CA ARG A 178 -2.86 -28.13 6.32
C ARG A 178 -1.44 -27.66 6.00
N ARG A 179 -1.10 -27.58 4.72
CA ARG A 179 0.23 -27.18 4.27
C ARG A 179 0.48 -25.69 4.50
N ILE A 180 -0.50 -24.85 4.16
CA ILE A 180 -0.38 -23.40 4.38
C ILE A 180 -0.32 -23.08 5.89
N THR A 181 -1.06 -23.81 6.72
CA THR A 181 -1.00 -23.69 8.19
C THR A 181 0.40 -23.98 8.73
N LEU A 182 1.10 -24.99 8.20
CA LEU A 182 2.48 -25.28 8.58
C LEU A 182 3.44 -24.15 8.17
N ILE A 183 3.29 -23.61 6.94
CA ILE A 183 4.07 -22.47 6.46
C ILE A 183 3.91 -21.28 7.42
N PHE A 184 2.66 -20.89 7.71
CA PHE A 184 2.36 -19.78 8.60
C PHE A 184 2.91 -20.01 10.01
N ASN A 185 2.64 -21.17 10.62
CA ASN A 185 3.17 -21.48 11.96
C ASN A 185 4.69 -21.37 12.06
N THR A 186 5.40 -21.78 11.00
CA THR A 186 6.86 -21.73 10.96
C THR A 186 7.36 -20.30 10.78
N LEU A 187 6.73 -19.51 9.91
CA LEU A 187 7.08 -18.10 9.71
C LEU A 187 6.77 -17.24 10.94
N LEU A 188 5.65 -17.48 11.63
CA LEU A 188 5.33 -16.82 12.90
C LEU A 188 6.37 -17.14 13.98
N GLN A 189 6.88 -18.37 14.01
CA GLN A 189 7.95 -18.79 14.92
C GLN A 189 9.30 -18.16 14.57
N ASP A 190 9.68 -18.13 13.28
CA ASP A 190 10.89 -17.44 12.81
C ASP A 190 10.84 -15.96 13.20
N LYS A 191 9.71 -15.30 12.95
CA LYS A 191 9.49 -13.92 13.35
C LYS A 191 9.63 -13.72 14.87
N GLN A 192 9.01 -14.56 15.69
CA GLN A 192 9.17 -14.49 17.15
C GLN A 192 10.63 -14.64 17.60
N VAL A 193 11.40 -15.52 16.94
CA VAL A 193 12.84 -15.68 17.22
C VAL A 193 13.58 -14.40 16.86
N ARG A 194 13.39 -13.86 15.66
CA ARG A 194 14.02 -12.61 15.21
C ARG A 194 13.68 -11.45 16.14
N ASP A 195 12.41 -11.27 16.48
CA ASP A 195 11.96 -10.19 17.36
C ASP A 195 12.68 -10.24 18.71
N ARG A 196 12.85 -11.44 19.30
CA ARG A 196 13.61 -11.62 20.55
C ARG A 196 15.08 -11.20 20.43
N TYR A 197 15.78 -11.60 19.38
CA TYR A 197 17.19 -11.26 19.18
C TYR A 197 17.37 -9.75 18.90
N HIS A 198 16.47 -9.17 18.12
CA HIS A 198 16.42 -7.73 17.86
C HIS A 198 15.83 -6.90 19.02
N LYS A 199 15.45 -7.53 20.14
CA LYS A 199 14.90 -6.88 21.34
C LYS A 199 13.61 -6.08 21.06
N PHE A 200 12.77 -6.59 20.17
CA PHE A 200 11.41 -6.10 19.98
C PHE A 200 10.48 -6.76 21.01
N GLU A 201 9.63 -5.94 21.64
CA GLU A 201 8.71 -6.41 22.69
C GLU A 201 7.43 -6.96 22.08
N ASN A 202 6.93 -6.27 21.05
CA ASN A 202 5.72 -6.61 20.32
C ASN A 202 6.06 -7.06 18.89
N PRO A 203 5.27 -7.98 18.31
CA PRO A 203 5.57 -8.52 16.99
C PRO A 203 5.47 -7.45 15.89
N GLU A 204 4.71 -6.37 16.09
CA GLU A 204 4.63 -5.26 15.13
C GLU A 204 5.71 -4.18 15.30
N ASP A 205 6.56 -4.22 16.33
CA ASP A 205 7.51 -3.13 16.63
C ASP A 205 8.52 -2.88 15.52
N ALA A 206 9.03 -3.94 14.87
CA ALA A 206 9.95 -3.81 13.74
C ALA A 206 9.30 -3.02 12.59
N ARG A 207 8.02 -3.27 12.32
CA ARG A 207 7.26 -2.57 11.28
C ARG A 207 6.97 -1.13 11.67
N HIS A 208 6.65 -0.87 12.93
CA HIS A 208 6.49 0.49 13.46
C HIS A 208 7.78 1.32 13.31
N LEU A 209 8.93 0.70 13.59
CA LEU A 209 10.24 1.33 13.44
C LEU A 209 10.54 1.64 11.96
N GLU A 210 10.33 0.68 11.06
CA GLU A 210 10.50 0.86 9.61
C GLU A 210 9.63 2.00 9.07
N ASN A 211 8.37 2.04 9.49
CA ASN A 211 7.43 3.08 9.10
C ASN A 211 7.62 4.41 9.84
N GLN A 212 8.55 4.49 10.80
CA GLN A 212 8.80 5.65 11.66
C GLN A 212 7.54 6.14 12.40
N ILE A 213 6.64 5.22 12.77
CA ILE A 213 5.37 5.52 13.43
C ILE A 213 5.32 4.91 14.84
N PRO A 214 5.05 5.71 15.89
CA PRO A 214 4.82 5.18 17.23
C PRO A 214 3.57 4.28 17.32
N MET A 215 3.63 3.19 18.08
CA MET A 215 2.49 2.27 18.32
C MET A 215 1.19 3.00 18.69
N LYS A 216 1.27 4.04 19.55
CA LYS A 216 0.09 4.83 19.95
C LYS A 216 -0.67 5.47 18.78
N VAL A 217 0.01 5.78 17.68
CA VAL A 217 -0.59 6.33 16.45
C VAL A 217 -1.36 5.24 15.72
N VAL A 218 -0.75 4.07 15.54
CA VAL A 218 -1.41 2.89 14.93
C VAL A 218 -2.63 2.47 15.76
N ASP A 219 -2.51 2.45 17.09
CA ASP A 219 -3.65 2.13 17.95
C ASP A 219 -4.77 3.18 17.88
N ALA A 220 -4.43 4.46 17.68
CA ALA A 220 -5.44 5.51 17.49
C ALA A 220 -6.18 5.33 16.16
N LEU A 221 -5.46 5.04 15.07
CA LEU A 221 -6.01 4.67 13.77
C LEU A 221 -6.96 3.46 13.90
N VAL A 222 -6.48 2.37 14.52
CA VAL A 222 -7.27 1.13 14.72
C VAL A 222 -8.54 1.43 15.52
N ARG A 223 -8.45 2.18 16.63
CA ARG A 223 -9.63 2.55 17.43
C ARG A 223 -10.65 3.35 16.62
N ALA A 224 -10.22 4.36 15.87
CA ALA A 224 -11.10 5.16 15.03
C ALA A 224 -11.80 4.30 13.96
N THR A 225 -11.04 3.44 13.27
CA THR A 225 -11.60 2.53 12.26
C THR A 225 -12.62 1.57 12.87
N LYS A 226 -12.34 0.94 14.01
CA LYS A 226 -13.29 0.05 14.70
C LYS A 226 -14.58 0.76 15.12
N GLN A 227 -14.49 2.00 15.60
CA GLN A 227 -15.67 2.81 15.94
C GLN A 227 -16.59 3.06 14.73
N SER A 228 -16.03 3.00 13.51
CA SER A 228 -16.77 3.15 12.25
C SER A 228 -17.29 1.84 11.65
N TYR A 229 -17.13 0.68 12.30
CA TYR A 229 -17.70 -0.59 11.79
C TYR A 229 -19.23 -0.56 11.68
N ARG A 230 -19.92 0.33 12.41
CA ARG A 230 -21.35 0.59 12.17
C ARG A 230 -21.61 1.16 10.77
N ASP A 231 -20.73 2.02 10.27
CA ASP A 231 -20.85 2.63 8.95
C ASP A 231 -20.56 1.60 7.84
N VAL A 232 -19.65 0.65 8.08
CA VAL A 232 -19.44 -0.53 7.21
C VAL A 232 -20.71 -1.38 7.11
N ALA A 233 -21.31 -1.70 8.25
CA ALA A 233 -22.55 -2.48 8.29
C ALA A 233 -23.67 -1.78 7.51
N ARG A 234 -23.85 -0.48 7.77
CA ARG A 234 -24.81 0.38 7.09
C ARG A 234 -24.59 0.41 5.57
N PHE A 235 -23.34 0.54 5.10
CA PHE A 235 -23.02 0.50 3.67
C PHE A 235 -23.46 -0.83 3.02
N TYR A 236 -23.18 -1.97 3.64
CA TYR A 236 -23.55 -3.26 3.07
C TYR A 236 -25.05 -3.57 3.18
N GLU A 237 -25.73 -3.09 4.22
CA GLU A 237 -27.20 -3.10 4.30
C GLU A 237 -27.80 -2.27 3.16
N PHE A 238 -27.29 -1.06 2.94
CA PHE A 238 -27.68 -0.21 1.81
C PHE A 238 -27.43 -0.89 0.46
N LYS A 239 -26.23 -1.47 0.27
CA LYS A 239 -25.89 -2.19 -0.98
C LYS A 239 -26.78 -3.42 -1.19
N ARG A 240 -27.11 -4.16 -0.13
CA ARG A 240 -28.06 -5.28 -0.18
C ARG A 240 -29.42 -4.81 -0.73
N ASP A 241 -29.91 -3.69 -0.21
CA ASP A 241 -31.21 -3.14 -0.59
C ASP A 241 -31.19 -2.64 -2.04
N LEU A 242 -30.11 -1.96 -2.47
CA LEU A 242 -29.89 -1.57 -3.87
C LEU A 242 -29.89 -2.76 -4.84
N LEU A 243 -29.32 -3.89 -4.43
CA LEU A 243 -29.28 -5.12 -5.23
C LEU A 243 -30.59 -5.92 -5.17
N GLY A 244 -31.54 -5.51 -4.33
CA GLY A 244 -32.81 -6.22 -4.12
C GLY A 244 -32.66 -7.59 -3.45
N TYR A 245 -31.62 -7.79 -2.65
CA TYR A 245 -31.33 -9.07 -2.02
C TYR A 245 -31.94 -9.18 -0.62
N LYS A 246 -32.45 -10.36 -0.24
CA LYS A 246 -32.89 -10.62 1.14
C LYS A 246 -31.71 -10.73 2.12
N LYS A 247 -30.60 -11.30 1.64
CA LYS A 247 -29.34 -11.48 2.35
C LYS A 247 -28.20 -11.19 1.39
N LEU A 248 -27.17 -10.50 1.88
CA LEU A 248 -25.93 -10.24 1.17
C LEU A 248 -24.86 -11.20 1.71
N TYR A 249 -24.30 -12.05 0.85
CA TYR A 249 -23.26 -13.00 1.26
C TYR A 249 -21.87 -12.44 0.96
N ASP A 250 -20.82 -13.08 1.49
CA ASP A 250 -19.42 -12.69 1.24
C ASP A 250 -19.06 -12.59 -0.26
N TYR A 251 -19.70 -13.38 -1.12
CA TYR A 251 -19.56 -13.36 -2.58
C TYR A 251 -20.41 -12.29 -3.29
N ASP A 252 -21.30 -11.61 -2.58
CA ASP A 252 -22.07 -10.48 -3.13
C ASP A 252 -21.41 -9.13 -2.86
N ARG A 253 -20.39 -9.09 -1.99
CA ARG A 253 -19.72 -7.85 -1.59
C ARG A 253 -19.22 -7.06 -2.79
N TYR A 254 -18.65 -7.72 -3.81
CA TYR A 254 -18.10 -7.05 -4.99
C TYR A 254 -19.04 -7.00 -6.20
N ALA A 255 -20.33 -7.30 -6.00
CA ALA A 255 -21.32 -7.19 -7.06
C ALA A 255 -21.37 -5.74 -7.59
N PRO A 256 -21.27 -5.52 -8.91
CA PRO A 256 -21.29 -4.16 -9.48
C PRO A 256 -22.68 -3.52 -9.35
N ILE A 257 -22.71 -2.20 -9.17
CA ILE A 257 -23.93 -1.39 -9.28
C ILE A 257 -23.92 -0.72 -10.66
N GLY A 258 -25.01 -0.87 -11.42
CA GLY A 258 -25.14 -0.30 -12.76
C GLY A 258 -24.28 -1.00 -13.83
N HIS A 259 -24.08 -0.31 -14.96
CA HIS A 259 -23.29 -0.80 -16.09
C HIS A 259 -22.03 0.05 -16.25
N GLY A 260 -20.87 -0.61 -16.38
CA GLY A 260 -19.62 0.09 -16.67
C GLY A 260 -19.66 0.76 -18.05
N ARG A 261 -19.13 1.99 -18.13
CA ARG A 261 -18.93 2.70 -19.41
C ARG A 261 -17.45 2.68 -19.79
N LYS A 262 -17.17 2.73 -21.10
CA LYS A 262 -15.82 2.93 -21.60
C LYS A 262 -15.47 4.42 -21.61
N ILE A 263 -14.36 4.79 -20.98
CA ILE A 263 -13.84 6.15 -20.90
C ILE A 263 -12.62 6.25 -21.82
N PRO A 264 -12.69 7.00 -22.94
CA PRO A 264 -11.54 7.27 -23.80
C PRO A 264 -10.37 7.90 -23.05
N TRP A 265 -9.14 7.63 -23.50
CA TRP A 265 -7.93 8.18 -22.88
C TRP A 265 -7.92 9.71 -22.77
N ASN A 266 -8.40 10.42 -23.79
CA ASN A 266 -8.46 11.88 -23.77
C ASN A 266 -9.43 12.40 -22.71
N ASP A 267 -10.54 11.70 -22.46
CA ASP A 267 -11.50 12.08 -21.42
C ASP A 267 -10.88 11.86 -20.04
N ALA A 268 -10.22 10.71 -19.82
CA ALA A 268 -9.49 10.44 -18.57
C ALA A 268 -8.40 11.48 -18.28
N LYS A 269 -7.60 11.83 -19.30
CA LYS A 269 -6.60 12.91 -19.22
C LYS A 269 -7.25 14.22 -18.77
N ASN A 270 -8.35 14.62 -19.40
CA ASN A 270 -9.02 15.88 -19.08
C ASN A 270 -9.59 15.86 -17.65
N TYR A 271 -10.26 14.78 -17.25
CA TYR A 271 -10.79 14.64 -15.89
C TYR A 271 -9.72 14.78 -14.81
N VAL A 272 -8.57 14.13 -15.00
CA VAL A 272 -7.47 14.18 -14.02
C VAL A 272 -6.82 15.56 -13.99
N ILE A 273 -6.51 16.15 -15.15
CA ILE A 273 -5.90 17.48 -15.21
C ILE A 273 -6.82 18.51 -14.55
N GLU A 274 -8.10 18.51 -14.89
CA GLU A 274 -9.07 19.46 -14.38
C GLU A 274 -9.23 19.34 -12.85
N ALA A 275 -9.37 18.11 -12.33
CA ALA A 275 -9.43 17.87 -10.88
C ALA A 275 -8.18 18.37 -10.13
N PHE A 276 -7.00 18.29 -10.76
CA PHE A 276 -5.74 18.68 -10.16
C PHE A 276 -5.49 20.19 -10.26
N GLU A 277 -5.98 20.83 -11.32
CA GLU A 277 -5.99 22.29 -11.45
C GLU A 277 -6.95 22.96 -10.48
N ASP A 278 -8.14 22.38 -10.29
CA ASP A 278 -9.14 22.83 -9.32
C ASP A 278 -8.59 22.79 -7.88
N PHE A 279 -7.64 21.88 -7.59
CA PHE A 279 -6.95 21.81 -6.30
C PHE A 279 -5.86 22.87 -6.12
N HIS A 280 -4.90 22.93 -7.05
CA HIS A 280 -3.81 23.92 -7.00
C HIS A 280 -3.13 24.08 -8.37
N PRO A 281 -2.81 25.32 -8.81
CA PRO A 281 -2.20 25.57 -10.13
C PRO A 281 -0.90 24.79 -10.36
N GLU A 282 -0.02 24.69 -9.37
CA GLU A 282 1.23 23.93 -9.49
C GLU A 282 0.97 22.42 -9.67
N PHE A 283 -0.04 21.86 -8.98
CA PHE A 283 -0.37 20.45 -9.03
C PHE A 283 -0.88 20.06 -10.43
N GLY A 284 -1.81 20.85 -10.97
CA GLY A 284 -2.28 20.69 -12.34
C GLY A 284 -1.23 20.96 -13.42
N ARG A 285 -0.33 21.95 -13.21
CA ARG A 285 0.80 22.21 -14.12
C ARG A 285 1.73 21.00 -14.22
N ILE A 286 2.09 20.39 -13.10
CA ILE A 286 2.93 19.19 -13.08
C ILE A 286 2.22 18.05 -13.81
N ALA A 287 0.93 17.80 -13.51
CA ALA A 287 0.14 16.78 -14.20
C ALA A 287 0.13 16.97 -15.72
N LYS A 288 -0.10 18.20 -16.20
CA LYS A 288 -0.01 18.57 -17.63
C LYS A 288 1.36 18.27 -18.22
N GLU A 289 2.43 18.46 -17.45
CA GLU A 289 3.79 18.15 -17.89
C GLU A 289 3.97 16.65 -18.18
N PHE A 290 3.42 15.75 -17.36
CA PHE A 290 3.49 14.29 -17.62
C PHE A 290 2.87 13.90 -18.96
N PHE A 291 1.71 14.47 -19.29
CA PHE A 291 1.05 14.19 -20.57
C PHE A 291 1.80 14.83 -21.75
N THR A 292 2.23 16.10 -21.63
CA THR A 292 2.85 16.83 -22.74
C THR A 292 4.26 16.33 -23.04
N ARG A 293 5.03 15.95 -22.02
CA ARG A 293 6.39 15.41 -22.15
C ARG A 293 6.42 13.91 -22.42
N ARG A 294 5.27 13.23 -22.46
CA ARG A 294 5.14 11.78 -22.67
C ARG A 294 5.86 10.95 -21.59
N TRP A 295 5.66 11.31 -20.33
CA TRP A 295 6.19 10.56 -19.17
C TRP A 295 5.24 9.47 -18.67
N ILE A 296 4.19 9.18 -19.43
CA ILE A 296 3.17 8.16 -19.12
C ILE A 296 3.17 7.12 -20.24
N ASP A 297 3.40 5.85 -19.91
CA ASP A 297 3.16 4.71 -20.79
C ASP A 297 1.84 4.01 -20.40
N ALA A 298 0.73 4.43 -21.01
CA ALA A 298 -0.62 3.99 -20.64
C ALA A 298 -1.22 2.89 -21.54
N GLU A 299 -0.83 2.79 -22.81
CA GLU A 299 -1.47 1.88 -23.76
C GLU A 299 -1.25 0.41 -23.38
N ALA A 300 -2.32 -0.37 -23.26
CA ALA A 300 -2.24 -1.82 -23.10
C ALA A 300 -1.89 -2.49 -24.45
N ARG A 301 -0.82 -3.28 -24.49
CA ARG A 301 -0.33 -3.92 -25.73
C ARG A 301 0.33 -5.28 -25.44
N PRO A 302 0.38 -6.20 -26.42
CA PRO A 302 1.02 -7.51 -26.25
C PRO A 302 2.46 -7.41 -25.75
N GLY A 303 2.80 -8.23 -24.76
CA GLY A 303 4.12 -8.27 -24.15
C GLY A 303 4.40 -7.16 -23.13
N LYS A 304 3.55 -6.15 -22.98
CA LYS A 304 3.69 -5.15 -21.90
C LYS A 304 3.47 -5.80 -20.53
N ARG A 305 4.23 -5.39 -19.53
CA ARG A 305 4.06 -5.86 -18.15
C ARG A 305 2.66 -5.48 -17.62
N GLY A 306 2.01 -6.38 -16.88
CA GLY A 306 0.72 -6.10 -16.25
C GLY A 306 0.81 -5.08 -15.10
N GLY A 307 -0.34 -4.53 -14.69
CA GLY A 307 -0.46 -3.60 -13.56
C GLY A 307 -0.20 -2.13 -13.91
N ALA A 308 0.08 -1.33 -12.87
CA ALA A 308 0.44 0.08 -12.94
C ALA A 308 1.49 0.40 -11.84
N PHE A 309 2.30 1.42 -12.06
CA PHE A 309 3.25 1.94 -11.07
C PHE A 309 3.79 3.33 -11.46
N CYS A 310 4.32 4.05 -10.47
CA CYS A 310 5.19 5.21 -10.64
C CYS A 310 6.64 4.85 -10.32
N SER A 311 7.56 5.08 -11.26
CA SER A 311 9.01 4.95 -11.04
C SER A 311 9.61 6.31 -10.71
N PHE A 312 10.14 6.45 -9.48
CA PHE A 312 10.72 7.71 -9.00
C PHE A 312 12.08 8.03 -9.64
N VAL A 313 12.84 6.99 -10.02
CA VAL A 313 14.19 7.07 -10.61
C VAL A 313 15.23 7.67 -9.66
N THR A 314 15.55 8.96 -9.78
CA THR A 314 16.53 9.69 -8.97
C THR A 314 16.11 11.14 -8.84
N PRO A 315 16.55 11.88 -7.81
CA PRO A 315 16.15 13.27 -7.60
C PRO A 315 16.44 14.19 -8.80
N ASP A 316 17.47 13.90 -9.59
CA ASP A 316 17.88 14.71 -10.73
C ASP A 316 17.17 14.35 -12.04
N LEU A 317 16.24 13.39 -12.03
CA LEU A 317 15.43 12.99 -13.17
C LEU A 317 13.94 13.11 -12.86
N HIS A 318 13.11 13.27 -13.89
CA HIS A 318 11.66 13.20 -13.70
C HIS A 318 11.23 11.74 -13.47
N PRO A 319 10.13 11.50 -12.73
CA PRO A 319 9.61 10.14 -12.58
C PRO A 319 8.80 9.74 -13.83
N TYR A 320 8.43 8.47 -13.90
CA TYR A 320 7.64 7.89 -14.99
C TYR A 320 6.40 7.18 -14.46
N VAL A 321 5.28 7.32 -15.15
CA VAL A 321 4.05 6.57 -14.88
C VAL A 321 3.90 5.45 -15.90
N PHE A 322 3.62 4.25 -15.41
CA PHE A 322 3.32 3.07 -16.21
C PHE A 322 1.94 2.55 -15.84
N MET A 323 1.10 2.24 -16.82
CA MET A 323 -0.18 1.56 -16.57
C MET A 323 -0.68 0.82 -17.80
N ASN A 324 -1.72 0.02 -17.62
CA ASN A 324 -2.46 -0.62 -18.70
C ASN A 324 -3.88 -0.07 -18.74
N TYR A 325 -4.11 0.95 -19.56
CA TYR A 325 -5.39 1.66 -19.64
C TYR A 325 -6.36 0.93 -20.57
N GLY A 326 -7.38 0.28 -20.00
CA GLY A 326 -8.46 -0.41 -20.72
C GLY A 326 -9.69 0.46 -21.01
N GLY A 327 -9.77 1.63 -20.38
CA GLY A 327 -10.91 2.55 -20.49
C GLY A 327 -12.02 2.28 -19.47
N THR A 328 -11.74 1.60 -18.37
CA THR A 328 -12.69 1.45 -17.26
C THR A 328 -12.60 2.63 -16.31
N GLU A 329 -13.62 2.82 -15.45
CA GLU A 329 -13.56 3.81 -14.37
C GLU A 329 -12.39 3.55 -13.42
N ARG A 330 -12.13 2.28 -13.10
CA ARG A 330 -10.96 1.86 -12.32
C ARG A 330 -9.65 2.35 -12.96
N ASP A 331 -9.54 2.32 -14.29
CA ASP A 331 -8.33 2.80 -14.96
C ASP A 331 -8.14 4.31 -14.81
N VAL A 332 -9.21 5.11 -14.76
CA VAL A 332 -9.11 6.56 -14.54
C VAL A 332 -8.63 6.86 -13.11
N PHE A 333 -9.14 6.12 -12.12
CA PHE A 333 -8.65 6.22 -10.74
C PHE A 333 -7.19 5.75 -10.61
N THR A 334 -6.81 4.65 -11.27
CA THR A 334 -5.41 4.22 -11.34
C THR A 334 -4.52 5.31 -11.95
N LEU A 335 -4.96 5.98 -13.02
CA LEU A 335 -4.21 7.11 -13.60
C LEU A 335 -4.02 8.26 -12.58
N ALA A 336 -5.08 8.64 -11.86
CA ALA A 336 -4.98 9.66 -10.81
C ALA A 336 -4.07 9.22 -9.65
N HIS A 337 -4.17 7.96 -9.24
CA HIS A 337 -3.35 7.35 -8.19
C HIS A 337 -1.87 7.44 -8.55
N GLU A 338 -1.48 6.93 -9.72
CA GLU A 338 -0.08 6.95 -10.15
C GLU A 338 0.44 8.37 -10.42
N LEU A 339 -0.41 9.28 -10.92
CA LEU A 339 -0.02 10.69 -11.04
C LEU A 339 0.13 11.38 -9.68
N GLY A 340 -0.62 10.97 -8.65
CA GLY A 340 -0.39 11.42 -7.28
C GLY A 340 1.00 11.05 -6.77
N HIS A 341 1.42 9.80 -6.96
CA HIS A 341 2.80 9.39 -6.71
C HIS A 341 3.81 10.16 -7.56
N ALA A 342 3.52 10.37 -8.85
CA ALA A 342 4.42 11.03 -9.77
C ALA A 342 4.61 12.52 -9.44
N ILE A 343 3.56 13.20 -8.99
CA ILE A 343 3.66 14.59 -8.51
C ILE A 343 4.43 14.65 -7.20
N HIS A 344 4.18 13.72 -6.28
CA HIS A 344 4.97 13.60 -5.05
C HIS A 344 6.47 13.46 -5.36
N ALA A 345 6.83 12.50 -6.21
CA ALA A 345 8.20 12.30 -6.65
C ALA A 345 8.76 13.52 -7.38
N TYR A 346 8.00 14.16 -8.28
CA TYR A 346 8.44 15.35 -9.01
C TYR A 346 8.81 16.50 -8.08
N LEU A 347 8.00 16.74 -7.03
CA LEU A 347 8.22 17.78 -6.02
C LEU A 347 9.38 17.42 -5.08
N MET A 348 9.48 16.15 -4.70
CA MET A 348 10.52 15.63 -3.81
C MET A 348 11.93 15.70 -4.43
N ARG A 349 12.08 15.93 -5.73
CA ARG A 349 13.37 16.14 -6.42
C ARG A 349 14.22 17.28 -5.86
N GLU A 350 13.61 18.19 -5.10
CA GLU A 350 14.33 19.22 -4.35
C GLU A 350 15.14 18.62 -3.17
N GLN A 351 14.86 17.37 -2.77
CA GLN A 351 15.60 16.62 -1.77
C GLN A 351 16.82 15.90 -2.34
N ARG A 352 17.73 15.54 -1.44
CA ARG A 352 18.87 14.63 -1.73
C ARG A 352 18.43 13.17 -1.73
N TYR A 353 19.28 12.29 -2.28
CA TYR A 353 18.93 10.89 -2.55
C TYR A 353 18.42 10.12 -1.32
N LEU A 354 19.04 10.27 -0.15
CA LEU A 354 18.63 9.62 1.10
C LEU A 354 17.29 10.15 1.65
N ASN A 355 16.85 11.33 1.21
CA ASN A 355 15.58 11.94 1.55
C ASN A 355 14.54 11.80 0.43
N PHE A 356 14.94 11.34 -0.76
CA PHE A 356 14.10 11.10 -1.93
C PHE A 356 13.43 9.74 -1.84
N ASP A 357 12.69 9.56 -0.76
CA ASP A 357 11.90 8.38 -0.46
C ASP A 357 10.70 8.79 0.40
N THR A 358 9.73 7.90 0.51
CA THR A 358 8.54 8.12 1.32
C THR A 358 8.30 6.90 2.19
N PRO A 359 8.23 7.04 3.54
CA PRO A 359 7.79 5.93 4.40
C PRO A 359 6.43 5.40 3.92
N LEU A 360 6.21 4.09 4.01
CA LEU A 360 5.01 3.42 3.48
C LEU A 360 3.69 4.04 4.00
N THR A 361 3.72 4.56 5.23
CA THR A 361 2.57 5.23 5.86
C THR A 361 2.19 6.54 5.18
N ILE A 362 3.14 7.23 4.53
CA ILE A 362 2.91 8.49 3.82
C ILE A 362 2.91 8.31 2.30
N ALA A 363 3.56 7.28 1.78
CA ALA A 363 3.64 6.99 0.34
C ALA A 363 2.27 7.05 -0.36
N GLU A 364 1.27 6.40 0.23
CA GLU A 364 -0.11 6.33 -0.27
C GLU A 364 -0.93 7.59 -0.05
N THR A 365 -0.44 8.55 0.75
CA THR A 365 -1.20 9.78 1.02
C THR A 365 -1.39 10.58 -0.26
N ALA A 366 -0.35 10.67 -1.10
CA ALA A 366 -0.38 11.46 -2.32
C ALA A 366 -1.31 10.88 -3.39
N SER A 367 -1.20 9.57 -3.61
CA SER A 367 -2.01 8.83 -4.58
C SER A 367 -3.48 8.82 -4.20
N VAL A 368 -3.79 8.52 -2.94
CA VAL A 368 -5.17 8.53 -2.44
C VAL A 368 -5.78 9.93 -2.46
N PHE A 369 -5.04 10.96 -2.04
CA PHE A 369 -5.57 12.32 -2.08
C PHE A 369 -5.88 12.75 -3.52
N ALA A 370 -5.04 12.37 -4.48
CA ALA A 370 -5.29 12.59 -5.90
C ALA A 370 -6.55 11.85 -6.41
N GLU A 371 -6.80 10.62 -5.96
CA GLU A 371 -8.07 9.94 -6.23
C GLU A 371 -9.28 10.68 -5.64
N LEU A 372 -9.18 11.23 -4.43
CA LEU A 372 -10.26 12.00 -3.81
C LEU A 372 -10.56 13.28 -4.62
N LEU A 373 -9.53 13.99 -5.08
CA LEU A 373 -9.70 15.14 -5.98
C LEU A 373 -10.48 14.75 -7.24
N LEU A 374 -10.07 13.66 -7.90
CA LEU A 374 -10.77 13.13 -9.07
C LEU A 374 -12.21 12.73 -8.74
N PHE A 375 -12.42 11.99 -7.64
CA PHE A 375 -13.73 11.50 -7.23
C PHE A 375 -14.73 12.65 -7.08
N TYR A 376 -14.39 13.68 -6.29
CA TYR A 376 -15.29 14.79 -6.05
C TYR A 376 -15.51 15.63 -7.32
N SER A 377 -14.48 15.84 -8.15
CA SER A 377 -14.60 16.52 -9.45
C SER A 377 -15.56 15.77 -10.39
N LEU A 378 -15.44 14.45 -10.50
CA LEU A 378 -16.33 13.62 -11.31
C LEU A 378 -17.77 13.64 -10.79
N VAL A 379 -17.96 13.47 -9.47
CA VAL A 379 -19.27 13.44 -8.83
C VAL A 379 -20.03 14.76 -9.02
N ASP A 380 -19.34 15.90 -8.94
CA ASP A 380 -19.93 17.21 -9.14
C ASP A 380 -20.40 17.40 -10.60
N LYS A 381 -19.55 17.03 -11.56
CA LYS A 381 -19.78 17.26 -13.00
C LYS A 381 -20.69 16.21 -13.67
N MET A 382 -20.89 15.05 -13.03
CA MET A 382 -21.68 13.95 -13.60
C MET A 382 -23.18 14.25 -13.60
N ARG A 383 -23.84 14.05 -14.76
CA ARG A 383 -25.27 14.33 -14.96
C ARG A 383 -26.20 13.17 -14.65
N SER A 384 -25.84 11.93 -15.01
CA SER A 384 -26.66 10.75 -14.71
C SER A 384 -26.56 10.43 -13.22
N GLN A 385 -27.73 10.32 -12.57
CA GLN A 385 -27.78 9.98 -11.15
C GLN A 385 -27.43 8.51 -10.93
N GLU A 386 -27.76 7.64 -11.86
CA GLU A 386 -27.46 6.22 -11.82
C GLU A 386 -25.95 5.98 -11.90
N ALA A 387 -25.26 6.63 -12.83
CA ALA A 387 -23.80 6.58 -12.93
C ALA A 387 -23.13 7.20 -11.70
N LYS A 388 -23.68 8.30 -11.18
CA LYS A 388 -23.17 8.96 -9.97
C LYS A 388 -23.31 8.06 -8.74
N LEU A 389 -24.44 7.36 -8.62
CA LEU A 389 -24.67 6.39 -7.55
C LEU A 389 -23.72 5.20 -7.67
N ALA A 390 -23.55 4.63 -8.87
CA ALA A 390 -22.63 3.53 -9.11
C ALA A 390 -21.18 3.90 -8.73
N LEU A 391 -20.70 5.07 -9.17
CA LEU A 391 -19.38 5.59 -8.82
C LEU A 391 -19.20 5.76 -7.30
N ARG A 392 -20.18 6.36 -6.63
CA ARG A 392 -20.16 6.56 -5.17
C ARG A 392 -20.14 5.24 -4.41
N VAL A 393 -20.96 4.26 -4.80
CA VAL A 393 -20.97 2.92 -4.17
C VAL A 393 -19.64 2.22 -4.37
N HIS A 394 -19.10 2.24 -5.59
CA HIS A 394 -17.80 1.62 -5.88
C HIS A 394 -16.66 2.27 -5.09
N HIS A 395 -16.66 3.60 -4.99
CA HIS A 395 -15.65 4.33 -4.21
C HIS A 395 -15.72 3.98 -2.72
N LEU A 396 -16.92 3.99 -2.12
CA LEU A 396 -17.12 3.58 -0.72
C LEU A 396 -16.68 2.13 -0.46
N GLU A 397 -16.95 1.23 -1.39
CA GLU A 397 -16.51 -0.17 -1.30
C GLU A 397 -14.98 -0.29 -1.30
N ASN A 398 -14.30 0.45 -2.18
CA ASN A 398 -12.84 0.50 -2.21
C ASN A 398 -12.29 1.05 -0.89
N LEU A 399 -12.88 2.11 -0.33
CA LEU A 399 -12.51 2.65 0.99
C LEU A 399 -12.67 1.59 2.10
N ILE A 400 -13.73 0.80 2.08
CA ILE A 400 -13.92 -0.29 3.07
C ILE A 400 -12.84 -1.37 2.89
N ALA A 401 -12.48 -1.70 1.65
CA ALA A 401 -11.44 -2.68 1.35
C ALA A 401 -10.02 -2.22 1.73
N THR A 402 -9.73 -0.92 1.69
CA THR A 402 -8.40 -0.36 2.02
C THR A 402 -8.27 0.17 3.45
N ILE A 403 -9.38 0.51 4.12
CA ILE A 403 -9.39 0.96 5.52
C ILE A 403 -9.82 -0.19 6.43
N HIS A 404 -11.09 -0.57 6.41
CA HIS A 404 -11.67 -1.44 7.42
C HIS A 404 -11.16 -2.88 7.32
N ARG A 405 -11.09 -3.42 6.10
CA ARG A 405 -10.58 -4.78 5.85
C ARG A 405 -9.11 -4.90 6.25
N GLN A 406 -8.29 -3.90 5.96
CA GLN A 406 -6.87 -3.89 6.31
C GLN A 406 -6.65 -3.77 7.83
N VAL A 407 -7.46 -2.98 8.55
CA VAL A 407 -7.46 -2.98 10.03
C VAL A 407 -7.92 -4.32 10.59
N SER A 408 -8.94 -4.97 10.00
CA SER A 408 -9.37 -6.32 10.40
C SER A 408 -8.23 -7.34 10.25
N MET A 409 -7.51 -7.29 9.13
CA MET A 409 -6.33 -8.13 8.86
C MET A 409 -5.17 -7.86 9.82
N PHE A 410 -4.89 -6.58 10.14
CA PHE A 410 -3.88 -6.22 11.15
C PHE A 410 -4.23 -6.77 12.54
N LEU A 411 -5.50 -6.71 12.93
CA LEU A 411 -5.98 -7.28 14.19
C LEU A 411 -5.92 -8.81 14.19
N PHE A 412 -6.17 -9.45 13.04
CA PHE A 412 -5.94 -10.88 12.86
C PHE A 412 -4.47 -11.25 13.09
N GLU A 413 -3.51 -10.52 12.49
CA GLU A 413 -2.08 -10.77 12.73
C GLU A 413 -1.71 -10.62 14.21
N ARG A 414 -2.18 -9.55 14.87
CA ARG A 414 -1.96 -9.36 16.31
C ARG A 414 -2.42 -10.56 17.13
N ASP A 415 -3.63 -11.05 16.86
CA ASP A 415 -4.22 -12.18 17.57
C ASP A 415 -3.49 -13.49 17.28
N VAL A 416 -3.14 -13.74 16.02
CA VAL A 416 -2.42 -14.95 15.59
C VAL A 416 -1.02 -14.98 16.18
N HIS A 417 -0.27 -13.87 16.15
CA HIS A 417 1.04 -13.77 16.80
C HIS A 417 0.93 -13.95 18.32
N ALA A 418 -0.11 -13.39 18.94
CA ALA A 418 -0.35 -13.57 20.38
C ALA A 418 -0.73 -15.02 20.75
N ALA A 419 -1.52 -15.69 19.91
CA ALA A 419 -1.89 -17.09 20.09
C ALA A 419 -0.67 -18.00 19.86
N ARG A 420 0.14 -17.74 18.83
CA ARG A 420 1.33 -18.53 18.49
C ARG A 420 2.39 -18.53 19.61
N ARG A 421 2.44 -17.48 20.44
CA ARG A 421 3.29 -17.45 21.64
C ARG A 421 2.93 -18.51 22.68
N LYS A 422 1.71 -19.07 22.64
CA LYS A 422 1.23 -20.10 23.57
C LYS A 422 1.44 -21.53 23.04
N GLY A 423 1.75 -21.70 21.76
CA GLY A 423 1.90 -23.00 21.11
C GLY A 423 1.68 -22.90 19.61
N GLU A 424 1.96 -23.99 18.90
CA GLU A 424 1.59 -24.13 17.50
C GLU A 424 0.07 -24.10 17.33
N LEU A 425 -0.41 -23.46 16.27
CA LEU A 425 -1.84 -23.27 16.02
C LEU A 425 -2.37 -24.30 15.02
N HIS A 426 -3.57 -24.82 15.28
CA HIS A 426 -4.27 -25.63 14.29
C HIS A 426 -4.92 -24.74 13.21
N THR A 427 -5.26 -25.30 12.05
CA THR A 427 -5.98 -24.57 10.99
C THR A 427 -7.24 -23.90 11.53
N GLU A 428 -7.96 -24.59 12.41
CA GLU A 428 -9.19 -24.15 13.04
C GLU A 428 -8.98 -22.92 13.94
N ASP A 429 -7.79 -22.76 14.53
CA ASP A 429 -7.47 -21.56 15.31
C ASP A 429 -7.35 -20.32 14.44
N PHE A 430 -6.64 -20.43 13.30
CA PHE A 430 -6.56 -19.34 12.32
C PHE A 430 -7.96 -19.01 11.77
N ASN A 431 -8.72 -20.03 11.37
CA ASN A 431 -10.08 -19.88 10.88
C ASN A 431 -10.99 -19.15 11.87
N ARG A 432 -10.96 -19.54 13.14
CA ARG A 432 -11.74 -18.91 14.22
C ARG A 432 -11.34 -17.46 14.45
N ILE A 433 -10.04 -17.16 14.50
CA ILE A 433 -9.53 -15.79 14.69
C ILE A 433 -9.92 -14.92 13.49
N TRP A 434 -9.73 -15.45 12.26
CA TRP A 434 -10.12 -14.78 11.02
C TRP A 434 -11.61 -14.45 11.03
N ARG A 435 -12.47 -15.46 11.21
CA ARG A 435 -13.92 -15.28 11.27
C ARG A 435 -14.32 -14.22 12.31
N ALA A 436 -13.78 -14.30 13.53
CA ALA A 436 -14.12 -13.34 14.59
C ALA A 436 -13.82 -11.88 14.20
N ARG A 437 -12.67 -11.62 13.53
CA ARG A 437 -12.32 -10.28 13.07
C ARG A 437 -13.18 -9.80 11.91
N GLN A 438 -13.49 -10.70 10.98
CA GLN A 438 -14.37 -10.37 9.86
C GLN A 438 -15.81 -10.11 10.33
N GLU A 439 -16.34 -10.91 11.26
CA GLU A 439 -17.67 -10.71 11.87
C GLU A 439 -17.74 -9.41 12.67
N GLU A 440 -16.69 -9.06 13.42
CA GLU A 440 -16.60 -7.79 14.14
C GLU A 440 -16.73 -6.59 13.19
N MET A 441 -16.09 -6.66 12.01
CA MET A 441 -16.12 -5.61 10.99
C MET A 441 -17.48 -5.52 10.27
N PHE A 442 -18.05 -6.65 9.82
CA PHE A 442 -19.31 -6.66 9.07
C PHE A 442 -20.53 -6.50 9.96
N ARG A 443 -20.45 -6.86 11.25
CA ARG A 443 -21.55 -6.74 12.22
C ARG A 443 -22.87 -7.36 11.73
N GLY A 444 -22.79 -8.47 11.00
CA GLY A 444 -23.96 -9.19 10.47
C GLY A 444 -24.57 -8.61 9.20
N SER A 445 -24.04 -7.52 8.64
CA SER A 445 -24.53 -6.96 7.36
C SER A 445 -24.17 -7.83 6.14
N VAL A 446 -23.15 -8.69 6.30
CA VAL A 446 -22.71 -9.67 5.31
C VAL A 446 -22.71 -11.05 5.96
N GLU A 447 -23.40 -11.99 5.31
CA GLU A 447 -23.44 -13.40 5.71
C GLU A 447 -22.16 -14.11 5.23
N LEU A 448 -21.30 -14.47 6.17
CA LEU A 448 -20.02 -15.14 5.88
C LEU A 448 -20.23 -16.65 5.80
N THR A 449 -20.11 -17.22 4.60
CA THR A 449 -20.21 -18.66 4.37
C THR A 449 -19.10 -19.44 5.09
N PRO A 450 -19.27 -20.74 5.38
CA PRO A 450 -18.25 -21.53 6.08
C PRO A 450 -16.88 -21.55 5.38
N GLY A 451 -16.87 -21.59 4.04
CA GLY A 451 -15.63 -21.57 3.26
C GLY A 451 -14.80 -20.28 3.44
N TYR A 452 -15.45 -19.19 3.85
CA TYR A 452 -14.79 -17.91 4.10
C TYR A 452 -13.76 -17.96 5.24
N ASP A 453 -13.82 -18.99 6.09
CA ASP A 453 -12.92 -19.18 7.22
C ASP A 453 -11.47 -19.37 6.81
N TYR A 454 -11.25 -19.91 5.61
CA TYR A 454 -9.93 -20.23 5.09
C TYR A 454 -9.31 -19.06 4.31
N TRP A 455 -10.02 -17.94 4.14
CA TRP A 455 -9.58 -16.83 3.28
C TRP A 455 -8.40 -16.03 3.84
N TRP A 456 -7.96 -16.26 5.08
CA TRP A 456 -6.70 -15.72 5.56
C TRP A 456 -5.49 -16.34 4.84
N SER A 457 -5.63 -17.57 4.31
CA SER A 457 -4.51 -18.40 3.86
C SER A 457 -3.91 -17.95 2.51
N TYR A 458 -4.67 -17.21 1.70
CA TYR A 458 -4.20 -16.70 0.41
C TYR A 458 -3.64 -15.29 0.48
N VAL A 459 -3.67 -14.64 1.65
CA VAL A 459 -3.24 -13.25 1.81
C VAL A 459 -1.70 -13.20 1.91
N PRO A 460 -1.00 -12.78 0.85
CA PRO A 460 0.46 -12.88 0.78
C PRO A 460 1.16 -11.95 1.77
N HIS A 461 0.51 -10.85 2.18
CA HIS A 461 1.09 -9.86 3.09
C HIS A 461 1.46 -10.44 4.46
N PHE A 462 0.72 -11.44 4.94
CA PHE A 462 1.03 -12.12 6.21
C PHE A 462 2.33 -12.93 6.16
N VAL A 463 2.75 -13.32 4.96
CA VAL A 463 3.93 -14.16 4.69
C VAL A 463 5.13 -13.28 4.39
N HIS A 464 5.00 -12.36 3.43
CA HIS A 464 6.15 -11.58 2.95
C HIS A 464 6.46 -10.36 3.81
N THR A 465 5.43 -9.77 4.41
CA THR A 465 5.52 -8.44 5.02
C THR A 465 4.63 -8.32 6.27
N PRO A 466 4.91 -9.05 7.36
CA PRO A 466 4.07 -9.01 8.56
C PRO A 466 3.80 -7.58 9.05
N PHE A 467 2.56 -7.34 9.48
CA PHE A 467 2.05 -6.06 9.98
C PHE A 467 2.07 -4.90 8.98
N TYR A 468 2.33 -5.14 7.70
CA TYR A 468 2.34 -4.08 6.69
C TYR A 468 0.95 -3.49 6.42
N VAL A 469 -0.10 -4.31 6.51
CA VAL A 469 -1.44 -3.96 6.01
C VAL A 469 -2.04 -2.69 6.64
N TYR A 470 -1.67 -2.31 7.87
CA TYR A 470 -2.16 -1.06 8.45
C TYR A 470 -1.69 0.19 7.70
N ALA A 471 -0.58 0.11 6.93
CA ALA A 471 -0.07 1.24 6.16
C ALA A 471 -1.07 1.71 5.11
N TYR A 472 -1.82 0.78 4.49
CA TYR A 472 -2.92 1.10 3.58
C TYR A 472 -4.02 1.90 4.29
N SER A 473 -4.46 1.42 5.47
CA SER A 473 -5.48 2.12 6.26
C SER A 473 -5.01 3.48 6.74
N PHE A 474 -3.73 3.57 7.11
CA PHE A 474 -3.10 4.82 7.50
C PHE A 474 -3.17 5.81 6.35
N GLY A 475 -2.63 5.47 5.18
CA GLY A 475 -2.59 6.37 4.02
C GLY A 475 -3.99 6.83 3.62
N GLN A 476 -4.95 5.89 3.56
CA GLN A 476 -6.31 6.19 3.16
C GLN A 476 -7.06 7.07 4.18
N LEU A 477 -7.02 6.71 5.46
CA LEU A 477 -7.75 7.47 6.49
C LEU A 477 -7.10 8.83 6.75
N PHE A 478 -5.77 8.91 6.62
CA PHE A 478 -5.04 10.17 6.70
C PHE A 478 -5.42 11.08 5.53
N ALA A 479 -5.42 10.58 4.29
CA ALA A 479 -5.85 11.36 3.11
C ALA A 479 -7.31 11.85 3.22
N LEU A 480 -8.24 11.02 3.73
CA LEU A 480 -9.62 11.46 4.01
C LEU A 480 -9.71 12.56 5.07
N GLY A 481 -8.88 12.48 6.11
CA GLY A 481 -8.80 13.51 7.15
C GLY A 481 -8.14 14.81 6.65
N LEU A 482 -7.15 14.69 5.76
CA LEU A 482 -6.55 15.82 5.05
C LEU A 482 -7.52 16.49 4.08
N TYR A 483 -8.33 15.71 3.36
CA TYR A 483 -9.35 16.24 2.47
C TYR A 483 -10.41 17.03 3.25
N GLU A 484 -10.82 16.56 4.42
CA GLU A 484 -11.73 17.32 5.30
C GLU A 484 -11.14 18.67 5.68
N LYS A 485 -9.84 18.74 5.99
CA LYS A 485 -9.15 20.01 6.25
C LYS A 485 -9.10 20.91 5.04
N PHE A 486 -8.84 20.35 3.86
CA PHE A 486 -8.87 21.08 2.59
C PHE A 486 -10.24 21.73 2.36
N GLU A 487 -11.35 21.00 2.56
CA GLU A 487 -12.71 21.55 2.41
C GLU A 487 -12.96 22.77 3.31
N HIS A 488 -12.35 22.83 4.50
CA HIS A 488 -12.54 23.95 5.44
C HIS A 488 -11.55 25.11 5.24
N GLN A 489 -10.35 24.85 4.70
CA GLN A 489 -9.27 25.85 4.56
C GLN A 489 -8.48 25.66 3.25
N PRO A 490 -9.09 25.83 2.07
CA PRO A 490 -8.53 25.37 0.81
C PRO A 490 -7.16 25.99 0.47
N GLU A 491 -7.07 27.33 0.45
CA GLU A 491 -5.85 28.03 0.00
C GLU A 491 -4.63 27.80 0.93
N PRO A 492 -4.71 28.01 2.26
CA PRO A 492 -3.56 27.72 3.12
C PRO A 492 -3.24 26.22 3.21
N PHE A 493 -4.22 25.34 2.97
CA PHE A 493 -4.00 23.89 3.01
C PHE A 493 -3.24 23.41 1.78
N ALA A 494 -3.67 23.79 0.56
CA ALA A 494 -3.06 23.33 -0.67
C ALA A 494 -1.55 23.65 -0.74
N GLN A 495 -1.17 24.86 -0.33
CA GLN A 495 0.24 25.26 -0.25
C GLN A 495 1.03 24.40 0.75
N ARG A 496 0.51 24.19 1.97
CA ARG A 496 1.15 23.34 2.99
C ARG A 496 1.22 21.87 2.55
N TYR A 497 0.24 21.41 1.78
CA TYR A 497 0.23 20.07 1.20
C TYR A 497 1.34 19.89 0.16
N ILE A 498 1.58 20.88 -0.69
CA ILE A 498 2.71 20.86 -1.64
C ILE A 498 4.05 20.85 -0.89
N GLU A 499 4.20 21.64 0.17
CA GLU A 499 5.40 21.64 1.01
C GLU A 499 5.61 20.29 1.72
N PHE A 500 4.52 19.63 2.13
CA PHE A 500 4.55 18.27 2.66
C PHE A 500 5.08 17.28 1.61
N LEU A 501 4.61 17.32 0.37
CA LEU A 501 5.13 16.47 -0.71
C LEU A 501 6.59 16.78 -1.04
N ARG A 502 7.00 18.05 -1.07
CA ARG A 502 8.40 18.45 -1.30
C ARG A 502 9.35 17.95 -0.20
N SER A 503 8.83 17.69 1.00
CA SER A 503 9.67 17.31 2.14
C SER A 503 10.23 15.90 2.04
N GLY A 504 9.58 14.97 1.31
CA GLY A 504 10.00 13.58 1.25
C GLY A 504 10.24 12.97 2.63
N ASN A 505 11.31 12.19 2.78
CA ASN A 505 11.74 11.60 4.05
C ASN A 505 12.67 12.52 4.87
N SER A 506 12.81 13.80 4.50
CA SER A 506 13.62 14.76 5.28
C SER A 506 13.06 15.03 6.67
N LYS A 507 11.80 14.69 6.94
CA LYS A 507 11.08 14.83 8.21
C LYS A 507 10.41 13.52 8.58
N SER A 508 10.30 13.22 9.87
CA SER A 508 9.53 12.06 10.31
C SER A 508 8.04 12.23 10.00
N PRO A 509 7.25 11.15 9.89
CA PRO A 509 5.81 11.26 9.66
C PRO A 509 5.08 12.14 10.67
N VAL A 510 5.51 12.15 11.93
CA VAL A 510 4.93 13.01 12.98
C VAL A 510 5.19 14.49 12.70
N GLU A 511 6.40 14.85 12.27
CA GLU A 511 6.76 16.22 11.89
C GLU A 511 6.03 16.67 10.61
N LEU A 512 5.89 15.77 9.64
CA LEU A 512 5.09 16.00 8.44
C LEU A 512 3.61 16.22 8.77
N GLY A 513 3.06 15.49 9.73
CA GLY A 513 1.73 15.77 10.28
C GLY A 513 1.63 17.20 10.81
N HIS A 514 2.60 17.65 11.61
CA HIS A 514 2.58 19.00 12.19
C HIS A 514 2.63 20.10 11.13
N LEU A 515 3.35 19.88 10.01
CA LEU A 515 3.36 20.81 8.86
C LEU A 515 1.94 21.04 8.30
N LEU A 516 1.10 20.00 8.31
CA LEU A 516 -0.31 20.05 7.91
C LEU A 516 -1.25 20.47 9.05
N GLY A 517 -0.70 20.93 10.17
CA GLY A 517 -1.43 21.28 11.39
C GLY A 517 -2.12 20.07 12.03
N VAL A 518 -1.59 18.86 11.81
CA VAL A 518 -2.14 17.60 12.33
C VAL A 518 -1.19 17.00 13.35
N ASN A 519 -1.72 16.49 14.45
CA ASN A 519 -0.96 15.64 15.34
C ASN A 519 -1.37 14.18 15.11
N LEU A 520 -0.49 13.36 14.54
CA LEU A 520 -0.81 11.96 14.23
C LEU A 520 -1.08 11.10 15.48
N SER A 521 -0.58 11.51 16.65
CA SER A 521 -0.82 10.80 17.92
C SER A 521 -2.18 11.11 18.54
N ARG A 522 -2.93 12.05 17.95
CA ARG A 522 -4.22 12.53 18.44
C ARG A 522 -5.34 11.85 17.64
N PRO A 523 -6.41 11.35 18.28
CA PRO A 523 -7.49 10.64 17.60
C PRO A 523 -8.22 11.48 16.52
N GLU A 524 -8.16 12.79 16.61
CA GLU A 524 -8.92 13.77 15.84
C GLU A 524 -8.72 13.60 14.33
N ILE A 525 -7.50 13.38 13.83
CA ILE A 525 -7.29 13.20 12.38
C ILE A 525 -7.96 11.92 11.85
N TRP A 526 -7.85 10.84 12.61
CA TRP A 526 -8.45 9.55 12.26
C TRP A 526 -9.98 9.63 12.34
N GLN A 527 -10.50 10.34 13.35
CA GLN A 527 -11.93 10.63 13.48
C GLN A 527 -12.44 11.52 12.34
N ASN A 528 -11.66 12.49 11.87
CA ASN A 528 -12.01 13.30 10.71
C ASN A 528 -12.08 12.44 9.44
N GLY A 529 -11.11 11.53 9.24
CA GLY A 529 -11.18 10.58 8.13
C GLY A 529 -12.45 9.71 8.17
N VAL A 530 -12.82 9.20 9.35
CA VAL A 530 -14.07 8.45 9.56
C VAL A 530 -15.30 9.32 9.29
N LYS A 531 -15.27 10.59 9.70
CA LYS A 531 -16.36 11.55 9.46
C LYS A 531 -16.54 11.81 7.96
N THR A 532 -15.45 11.95 7.19
CA THR A 532 -15.49 12.08 5.73
C THR A 532 -16.11 10.84 5.08
N PHE A 533 -15.68 9.64 5.48
CA PHE A 533 -16.28 8.38 5.02
C PHE A 533 -17.79 8.33 5.32
N ARG A 534 -18.20 8.70 6.53
CA ARG A 534 -19.62 8.74 6.91
C ARG A 534 -20.41 9.77 6.11
N LYS A 535 -19.85 10.96 5.86
CA LYS A 535 -20.46 11.99 5.00
C LYS A 535 -20.69 11.44 3.58
N MET A 536 -19.68 10.79 2.99
CA MET A 536 -19.80 10.15 1.68
C MET A 536 -20.92 9.09 1.66
N LEU A 537 -21.02 8.25 2.70
CA LEU A 537 -22.09 7.26 2.81
C LEU A 537 -23.47 7.91 2.86
N LEU A 538 -23.67 8.90 3.73
CA LEU A 538 -24.94 9.61 3.88
C LEU A 538 -25.38 10.29 2.58
N GLU A 539 -24.46 10.94 1.87
CA GLU A 539 -24.74 11.54 0.57
C GLU A 539 -25.12 10.50 -0.49
N THR A 540 -24.52 9.32 -0.42
CA THR A 540 -24.79 8.22 -1.36
C THR A 540 -26.16 7.60 -1.11
N GLU A 541 -26.53 7.40 0.15
CA GLU A 541 -27.87 6.94 0.52
C GLU A 541 -28.93 7.96 0.09
N LYS A 542 -28.73 9.25 0.40
CA LYS A 542 -29.64 10.32 -0.01
C LYS A 542 -29.85 10.38 -1.53
N LEU A 543 -28.82 10.04 -2.31
CA LEU A 543 -28.90 10.00 -3.76
C LEU A 543 -29.78 8.84 -4.28
N ALA A 544 -29.83 7.73 -3.56
CA ALA A 544 -30.61 6.56 -3.95
C ALA A 544 -32.11 6.68 -3.65
N GLY A 545 -32.52 7.67 -2.85
CA GLY A 545 -33.89 7.84 -2.36
C GLY A 545 -34.04 7.33 -0.95
#